data_AF-A0A1V8TA64-F1
#
_entry.id   AF-A0A1V8TA64-F1
#
_cell.length_a   1.000
_cell.length_b   1.000
_cell.length_c   1.000
_cell.angle_alpha   90.00
_cell.angle_beta   90.00
_cell.angle_gamma   90.00
#
_symmetry.space_group_name_H-M   'P 1'
#
loop_
_entity.id
_entity.type
_entity.pdbx_description
1 polymer ?
#
loop_
_entity_poly.entity_id
_entity_poly.type
_entity_poly.pdbx_seq_one_letter_code
_entity_poly.pdbx_strand_id
1 'polypeptide(L)' 'MATSSLRPEVIRIYKELLNLGREYPLGFDYFRPRLYKAFSAKASLTDEAEIKKCIEQAEYVKKGTSFLPI' A
#
# COMPACT_ATOMS: atom_id res chain seq x y z
N MET A 1 -5.10 -26.43 -2.11
CA MET A 1 -5.72 -25.23 -2.73
C MET A 1 -5.65 -24.12 -1.71
N ALA A 2 -4.74 -23.16 -1.88
CA ALA A 2 -4.49 -22.10 -0.90
C ALA A 2 -5.58 -21.02 -0.99
N THR A 3 -6.72 -21.30 -0.37
CA THR A 3 -7.78 -20.31 -0.21
C THR A 3 -7.38 -19.33 0.90
N SER A 4 -7.31 -18.06 0.52
CA SER A 4 -7.72 -16.96 1.39
C SER A 4 -6.73 -16.56 2.46
N SER A 5 -5.73 -15.73 2.12
CA SER A 5 -5.34 -14.63 3.00
C SER A 5 -4.33 -13.67 2.34
N LEU A 6 -4.70 -13.01 1.25
CA LEU A 6 -3.98 -11.80 0.83
C LEU A 6 -4.14 -10.67 1.86
N ARG A 7 -5.13 -10.75 2.74
CA ARG A 7 -5.39 -9.76 3.81
C ARG A 7 -4.20 -9.53 4.74
N PRO A 8 -3.55 -10.55 5.36
CA PRO A 8 -2.36 -10.33 6.17
C PRO A 8 -1.20 -9.72 5.38
N GLU A 9 -1.04 -10.04 4.10
CA GLU A 9 0.00 -9.46 3.26
C GLU A 9 -0.23 -7.98 3.00
N VAL A 10 -1.47 -7.59 2.67
CA VAL A 10 -1.89 -6.18 2.56
C VAL A 10 -1.66 -5.43 3.88
N ILE A 11 -2.00 -6.04 5.02
CA ILE A 11 -1.78 -5.43 6.35
C ILE A 11 -0.29 -5.25 6.64
N ARG A 12 0.55 -6.23 6.27
CA ARG A 12 2.00 -6.17 6.44
C ARG A 12 2.58 -4.98 5.66
N ILE A 13 2.26 -4.88 4.38
CA ILE A 13 2.73 -3.81 3.50
C ILE A 13 2.21 -2.44 3.98
N TYR A 14 0.96 -2.36 4.42
CA TYR A 14 0.40 -1.14 4.98
C TYR A 14 1.20 -0.62 6.18
N LYS A 15 1.60 -1.51 7.10
CA LYS A 15 2.44 -1.16 8.25
C LYS A 15 3.85 -0.75 7.83
N GLU A 16 4.45 -1.45 6.88
CA GLU A 16 5.78 -1.09 6.36
C GLU A 16 5.79 0.28 5.69
N LEU A 17 4.77 0.58 4.86
CA LEU A 17 4.61 1.89 4.24
C LEU A 17 4.37 3.00 5.26
N LEU A 18 3.59 2.76 6.30
CA LEU A 18 3.43 3.72 7.41
C LEU A 18 4.76 4.01 8.12
N ASN A 19 5.61 2.99 8.29
CA ASN A 19 6.93 3.17 8.89
C ASN A 19 7.84 4.04 8.00
N LEU A 20 7.86 3.77 6.69
CA LEU A 20 8.58 4.61 5.71
C LEU A 20 8.05 6.05 5.67
N GLY A 21 6.74 6.23 5.85
CA GLY A 21 6.11 7.53 5.96
C GLY A 21 6.64 8.39 7.11
N ARG A 22 7.24 7.79 8.15
CA ARG A 22 7.88 8.53 9.27
C ARG A 22 9.18 9.19 8.87
N GLU A 23 9.94 8.55 7.99
CA GLU A 23 11.23 9.02 7.47
C GLU A 23 11.05 9.86 6.20
N TYR A 24 9.81 10.02 5.74
CA TYR A 24 9.49 10.74 4.52
C TYR A 24 9.73 12.26 4.69
N PRO A 25 10.39 12.93 3.73
CA PRO A 25 10.80 14.34 3.88
C PRO A 25 9.64 15.32 4.03
N LEU A 26 8.45 14.98 3.52
CA LEU A 26 7.22 15.78 3.68
C LEU A 26 6.46 15.47 4.98
N GLY A 27 6.96 14.53 5.79
CA GLY A 27 6.40 14.13 7.07
C GLY A 27 5.27 13.11 6.96
N PHE A 28 5.01 12.48 8.11
CA PHE A 28 4.00 11.43 8.26
C PHE A 28 2.58 11.92 7.99
N ASP A 29 2.25 13.15 8.41
CA ASP A 29 0.94 13.77 8.17
C ASP A 29 0.63 13.99 6.69
N TYR A 30 1.64 14.13 5.84
CA TYR A 30 1.45 14.20 4.39
C TYR A 30 1.26 12.81 3.78
N PHE A 31 2.05 11.83 4.21
CA PHE A 31 2.06 10.49 3.64
C PHE A 31 0.83 9.66 4.04
N ARG A 32 0.42 9.73 5.31
CA ARG A 32 -0.68 8.93 5.89
C ARG A 32 -2.01 9.08 5.14
N PRO A 33 -2.55 10.28 4.86
CA PRO A 33 -3.81 10.43 4.16
C PRO A 33 -3.74 9.98 2.70
N ARG A 34 -2.57 10.10 2.04
CA ARG A 34 -2.34 9.64 0.67
C ARG A 34 -2.34 8.12 0.59
N LEU A 35 -1.63 7.47 1.51
CA LEU A 35 -1.65 6.01 1.66
C LEU A 35 -3.07 5.52 1.95
N TYR A 36 -3.76 6.14 2.91
CA TYR A 36 -5.13 5.76 3.25
C TYR A 36 -6.08 5.88 2.06
N LYS A 37 -6.04 6.97 1.29
CA LYS A 37 -6.87 7.14 0.09
C LYS A 37 -6.60 6.06 -0.96
N ALA A 38 -5.33 5.74 -1.23
CA ALA A 38 -4.97 4.71 -2.19
C ALA A 38 -5.50 3.32 -1.80
N PHE A 39 -5.36 2.95 -0.53
CA PHE A 39 -5.87 1.67 -0.03
C PHE A 39 -7.40 1.66 0.07
N SER A 40 -8.02 2.77 0.50
CA SER A 40 -9.47 2.88 0.62
C SER A 40 -10.17 2.84 -0.74
N ALA A 41 -9.61 3.45 -1.78
CA ALA A 41 -10.13 3.36 -3.15
C ALA A 41 -10.14 1.92 -3.68
N LYS A 42 -9.22 1.09 -3.19
CA LYS A 42 -9.03 -0.30 -3.60
C LYS A 42 -9.59 -1.32 -2.61
N ALA A 43 -10.15 -0.87 -1.48
CA ALA A 43 -10.70 -1.75 -0.44
C ALA A 43 -11.93 -2.54 -0.88
N SER A 44 -12.62 -2.06 -1.92
CA SER A 44 -13.77 -2.75 -2.52
C SER A 44 -13.37 -3.79 -3.58
N LEU A 45 -12.07 -3.99 -3.84
CA LEU A 45 -11.60 -5.02 -4.77
C LEU A 45 -11.74 -6.41 -4.14
N THR A 46 -12.47 -7.28 -4.83
CA THR A 46 -12.68 -8.69 -4.45
C THR A 46 -11.82 -9.64 -5.28
N ASP A 47 -11.26 -9.15 -6.39
CA ASP A 47 -10.49 -9.95 -7.34
C ASP A 47 -9.05 -10.17 -6.85
N GLU A 48 -8.62 -11.42 -6.84
CA GLU A 48 -7.33 -11.81 -6.29
C GLU A 48 -6.14 -11.32 -7.14
N ALA A 49 -6.31 -11.22 -8.46
CA ALA A 49 -5.26 -10.74 -9.37
C ALA A 49 -5.06 -9.23 -9.22
N GLU A 50 -6.15 -8.47 -9.07
CA GLU A 50 -6.07 -7.03 -8.82
C GLU A 50 -5.43 -6.72 -7.46
N ILE A 51 -5.75 -7.50 -6.40
CA ILE A 51 -5.09 -7.34 -5.09
C ILE A 51 -3.58 -7.58 -5.21
N LYS A 52 -3.14 -8.61 -5.95
CA LYS A 52 -1.71 -8.87 -6.19
C LYS A 52 -1.01 -7.73 -6.92
N LYS A 53 -1.65 -7.13 -7.94
CA LYS A 53 -1.09 -5.94 -8.61
C LYS A 53 -0.96 -4.75 -7.65
N CYS A 54 -1.91 -4.56 -6.74
CA CYS A 54 -1.85 -3.49 -5.75
C CYS A 54 -0.71 -3.69 -4.75
N ILE A 55 -0.50 -4.93 -4.32
CA ILE A 55 0.64 -5.34 -3.49
C ILE A 55 1.95 -5.03 -4.22
N GLU A 56 2.06 -5.39 -5.50
CA GLU A 56 3.25 -5.14 -6.31
C GLU A 56 3.52 -3.62 -6.49
N GLN A 57 2.48 -2.83 -6.75
CA GLN A 57 2.58 -1.37 -6.79
C GLN A 57 3.05 -0.78 -5.45
N ALA A 58 2.54 -1.30 -4.33
CA ALA A 58 2.90 -0.86 -3.00
C ALA A 58 4.37 -1.19 -2.66
N GLU A 59 4.85 -2.38 -3.02
CA GLU A 59 6.27 -2.77 -2.93
C GLU A 59 7.15 -1.91 -3.83
N TYR A 60 6.69 -1.55 -5.04
CA TYR A 60 7.39 -0.63 -5.92
C TYR A 60 7.56 0.77 -5.30
N VAL A 61 6.51 1.32 -4.71
CA VAL A 61 6.54 2.61 -4.00
C VAL A 61 7.47 2.56 -2.78
N LYS A 62 7.53 1.42 -2.09
CA LYS A 62 8.48 1.17 -1.00
C LYS A 62 9.93 1.14 -1.49
N LYS A 63 10.18 0.50 -2.65
CA LYS A 63 11.52 0.28 -3.18
C LYS A 63 12.09 1.48 -3.93
N GLY A 64 11.24 2.26 -4.59
CA GLY A 64 11.60 3.43 -5.36
C GLY A 64 10.84 4.65 -4.86
N THR A 65 11.57 5.59 -4.29
CA THR A 65 11.15 6.89 -3.76
C THR A 65 10.56 7.84 -4.83
N SER A 66 9.69 7.34 -5.70
CA SER A 66 8.96 8.11 -6.71
C SER A 66 7.48 8.07 -6.32
N PHE A 67 7.08 9.04 -5.50
CA PHE A 67 5.68 9.35 -5.26
C PHE A 67 5.09 9.87 -6.59
N LEU A 68 4.73 8.97 -7.50
CA LEU A 68 3.98 9.32 -8.71
C LEU A 68 2.59 9.83 -8.29
N PRO A 69 2.06 10.88 -8.94
CA PRO A 69 0.73 11.39 -8.67
C PRO A 69 -0.29 10.35 -9.13
N ILE A 70 -0.83 9.61 -8.17
CA ILE A 70 -2.13 8.93 -8.27
C ILE A 70 -3.27 9.94 -8.18
#